data_AF-A0A8X8Y5Z7-F1
#
_entry.id   AF-A0A8X8Y5Z7-F1
#
_cell.length_a   1.000
_cell.length_b   1.000
_cell.length_c   1.000
_cell.angle_alpha   90.00
_cell.angle_beta   90.00
_cell.angle_gamma   90.00
#
_symmetry.space_group_name_H-M   'P 1'
#
loop_
_entity.id
_entity.type
_entity.pdbx_description
1 polymer ?
#
loop_
_entity_poly.entity_id
_entity_poly.type
_entity_poly.pdbx_seq_one_letter_code
_entity_poly.pdbx_strand_id
1 'polypeptide(L)'
;MMKTCTTATFLLITALFFTAQSQLLNSCSTANDCPLGLYCGNCPSLAKSQPFCIRGQAQIPTSLVSGLPFNKYSWLVTHNAFSILDAPLLTAAQRVTFYNQEDSVTNQLMNGVRGLMLDMYDFENDIWLCHSFRGQCYNFTAFEPAVDALKEVEAFLTQNPSEIVTIIIEDYVRSPKGLTRVFADAGLDKYWFPVAKMPRRGADWPTVNTMVKNNYRLLVFTSDSSKEASEGIAYQWKYMVENEPGDPGVVPGSCPNRKESKPLNSKSASLFLMNYFPTIPVQSEACKEHSAPLADMVGTCYKAAGNMMPNFVAVNFYMRSDGGGVFDDLDRMNGQTLCGCATVSACQAGAPFGSCKTVGMPNTSSTTTGTAGSFSGSVQLSGDASAVNAPAPLRCTDELNLGSPNAVASEVLDSEYVT
;
A
#
# COMPACT_ATOMS: atom_id res chain seq x y z
N MET A 1 34.59 -52.18 -12.42
CA MET A 1 33.54 -51.29 -12.99
C MET A 1 33.43 -50.07 -12.08
N MET A 2 34.09 -48.99 -12.44
CA MET A 2 34.17 -47.75 -11.66
C MET A 2 33.48 -46.69 -12.51
N LYS A 3 32.29 -46.24 -12.11
CA LYS A 3 31.54 -45.21 -12.84
C LYS A 3 31.98 -43.84 -12.32
N THR A 4 32.75 -43.14 -13.13
CA THR A 4 33.05 -41.71 -12.97
C THR A 4 31.80 -40.89 -13.30
N CYS A 5 31.29 -40.13 -12.32
CA CYS A 5 30.28 -39.10 -12.54
C CYS A 5 30.99 -37.76 -12.71
N THR A 6 30.93 -37.19 -13.92
CA THR A 6 31.37 -35.84 -14.23
C THR A 6 30.29 -34.86 -13.79
N THR A 7 30.55 -34.07 -12.75
CA THR A 7 29.72 -32.90 -12.40
C THR A 7 30.04 -31.75 -13.34
N ALA A 8 29.08 -31.36 -14.16
CA ALA A 8 29.15 -30.14 -14.96
C ALA A 8 28.80 -28.93 -14.07
N THR A 9 29.80 -28.09 -13.79
CA THR A 9 29.61 -26.82 -13.08
C THR A 9 29.08 -25.79 -14.06
N PHE A 10 27.81 -25.41 -13.96
CA PHE A 10 27.26 -24.27 -14.69
C PHE A 10 27.58 -22.97 -13.93
N LEU A 11 28.52 -22.19 -14.47
CA LEU A 11 28.73 -20.80 -14.11
C LEU A 11 27.62 -19.95 -14.75
N LEU A 12 26.67 -19.47 -13.96
CA LEU A 12 25.65 -18.51 -14.38
C LEU A 12 26.09 -17.10 -13.99
N ILE A 13 26.53 -16.34 -14.99
CA ILE A 13 26.92 -14.94 -14.88
C ILE A 13 25.66 -14.07 -14.86
N THR A 14 25.59 -13.21 -13.86
CA THR A 14 24.59 -12.16 -13.60
C THR A 14 24.52 -11.13 -14.72
N ALA A 15 23.34 -10.97 -15.34
CA ALA A 15 22.98 -10.04 -16.44
C ALA A 15 21.73 -9.17 -16.19
N LEU A 16 21.02 -9.39 -15.08
CA LEU A 16 19.68 -10.00 -15.19
C LEU A 16 18.50 -8.96 -14.89
N PHE A 17 18.75 -7.65 -14.79
CA PHE A 17 17.72 -6.65 -14.33
C PHE A 17 17.26 -5.58 -15.33
N PHE A 18 17.70 -5.57 -16.60
CA PHE A 18 17.45 -4.42 -17.49
C PHE A 18 16.22 -4.52 -18.43
N THR A 19 15.44 -5.62 -18.45
CA THR A 19 14.32 -5.81 -19.45
C THR A 19 13.02 -5.13 -19.09
N ALA A 20 12.69 -4.96 -17.82
CA ALA A 20 11.36 -4.45 -17.47
C ALA A 20 11.20 -3.00 -17.94
N GLN A 21 12.23 -2.16 -17.77
CA GLN A 21 12.24 -0.78 -18.25
C GLN A 21 12.19 -0.65 -19.78
N SER A 22 12.34 -1.76 -20.55
CA SER A 22 12.32 -1.64 -22.02
C SER A 22 11.02 -1.21 -22.62
N GLN A 23 10.01 -1.84 -22.06
CA GLN A 23 8.71 -1.93 -22.68
C GLN A 23 7.73 -1.06 -21.91
N LEU A 24 8.19 -0.33 -20.88
CA LEU A 24 7.40 0.72 -20.25
C LEU A 24 6.94 1.70 -21.33
N LEU A 25 5.65 2.01 -21.34
CA LEU A 25 4.96 2.82 -22.36
C LEU A 25 4.83 2.20 -23.75
N ASN A 26 5.32 0.98 -23.97
CA ASN A 26 5.03 0.28 -25.22
C ASN A 26 3.56 -0.13 -25.25
N SER A 27 2.93 -0.06 -26.42
CA SER A 27 1.58 -0.56 -26.63
C SER A 27 1.45 -2.03 -26.26
N CYS A 28 0.33 -2.38 -25.64
CA CYS A 28 -0.05 -3.75 -25.33
C CYS A 28 -1.53 -3.95 -25.65
N SER A 29 -1.98 -5.20 -25.66
CA SER A 29 -3.37 -5.58 -25.89
C SER A 29 -3.83 -6.65 -24.90
N THR A 30 -2.91 -7.48 -24.40
CA THR A 30 -3.17 -8.51 -23.41
C THR A 30 -2.23 -8.39 -22.21
N ALA A 31 -2.60 -9.01 -21.10
CA ALA A 31 -1.78 -9.04 -19.88
C ALA A 31 -0.37 -9.64 -20.11
N ASN A 32 -0.21 -10.51 -21.11
CA ASN A 32 1.04 -11.21 -21.41
C ASN A 32 1.99 -10.43 -22.34
N ASP A 33 1.52 -9.32 -22.90
CA ASP A 33 2.34 -8.51 -23.80
C ASP A 33 3.40 -7.71 -23.04
N CYS A 34 3.19 -7.51 -21.74
CA CYS A 34 4.10 -6.80 -20.86
C CYS A 34 5.05 -7.77 -20.13
N PRO A 35 6.32 -7.39 -19.94
CA PRO A 35 7.29 -8.21 -19.25
C PRO A 35 7.01 -8.25 -17.75
N LEU A 36 7.64 -9.19 -17.04
CA LEU A 36 7.54 -9.30 -15.58
C LEU A 36 7.80 -7.95 -14.87
N GLY A 37 6.95 -7.63 -13.90
CA GLY A 37 6.98 -6.36 -13.16
C GLY A 37 6.28 -5.20 -13.87
N LEU A 38 5.81 -5.39 -15.12
CA LEU A 38 4.90 -4.49 -15.81
C LEU A 38 3.54 -5.16 -16.00
N TYR A 39 2.50 -4.37 -16.19
CA TYR A 39 1.18 -4.83 -16.56
C TYR A 39 0.59 -3.97 -17.68
N CYS A 40 -0.35 -4.55 -18.44
CA CYS A 40 -1.02 -3.85 -19.53
C CYS A 40 -2.20 -3.04 -18.99
N GLY A 41 -2.11 -1.71 -19.06
CA GLY A 41 -3.15 -0.81 -18.56
C GLY A 41 -3.29 0.44 -19.43
N ASN A 42 -4.21 1.33 -19.07
CA ASN A 42 -4.44 2.58 -19.78
C ASN A 42 -4.68 3.73 -18.79
N CYS A 43 -4.72 4.96 -19.30
CA CYS A 43 -5.09 6.12 -18.50
C CYS A 43 -6.03 7.07 -19.26
N PRO A 44 -7.33 6.76 -19.32
CA PRO A 44 -8.31 7.56 -20.04
C PRO A 44 -8.41 9.01 -19.56
N SER A 45 -8.23 9.27 -18.26
CA SER A 45 -8.28 10.62 -17.67
C SER A 45 -7.14 11.55 -18.14
N LEU A 46 -6.13 10.99 -18.80
CA LEU A 46 -5.06 11.73 -19.50
C LEU A 46 -5.12 11.56 -21.03
N ALA A 47 -6.28 11.18 -21.58
CA ALA A 47 -6.49 10.87 -22.99
C ALA A 47 -5.58 9.75 -23.55
N LYS A 48 -5.07 8.87 -22.68
CA LYS A 48 -4.30 7.67 -23.04
C LYS A 48 -5.19 6.43 -22.98
N SER A 49 -6.19 6.34 -23.87
CA SER A 49 -7.17 5.24 -23.85
C SER A 49 -6.64 3.91 -24.40
N GLN A 50 -5.64 3.96 -25.29
CA GLN A 50 -5.01 2.75 -25.83
C GLN A 50 -4.13 2.11 -24.75
N PRO A 51 -4.18 0.78 -24.54
CA PRO A 51 -3.37 0.14 -23.52
C PRO A 51 -1.87 0.16 -23.82
N PHE A 52 -1.07 0.31 -22.77
CA PHE A 52 0.38 0.28 -22.79
C PHE A 52 0.92 -0.34 -21.50
N CYS A 53 2.15 -0.83 -21.54
CA CYS A 53 2.77 -1.42 -20.38
C CYS A 53 3.16 -0.34 -19.37
N ILE A 54 2.65 -0.49 -18.16
CA ILE A 54 2.92 0.36 -17.00
C ILE A 54 3.50 -0.47 -15.88
N ARG A 55 4.15 0.19 -14.92
CA ARG A 55 4.83 -0.50 -13.83
C ARG A 55 3.79 -1.10 -12.87
N GLY A 56 3.95 -2.39 -12.57
CA GLY A 56 3.06 -3.14 -11.69
C GLY A 56 3.75 -3.70 -10.44
N GLN A 57 5.06 -3.47 -10.27
CA GLN A 57 5.81 -4.02 -9.14
C GLN A 57 6.89 -3.06 -8.64
N ALA A 58 7.02 -2.98 -7.31
CA ALA A 58 8.06 -2.21 -6.64
C ALA A 58 9.42 -2.90 -6.71
N GLN A 59 10.50 -2.12 -6.69
CA GLN A 59 11.79 -2.66 -6.26
C GLN A 59 11.82 -2.72 -4.74
N ILE A 60 12.29 -3.83 -4.18
CA ILE A 60 12.39 -3.98 -2.73
C ILE A 60 13.63 -3.22 -2.23
N PRO A 61 13.51 -2.03 -1.59
CA PRO A 61 14.65 -1.15 -1.34
C PRO A 61 15.66 -1.78 -0.39
N THR A 62 15.22 -2.63 0.55
CA THR A 62 16.09 -3.34 1.50
C THR A 62 16.99 -4.39 0.83
N SER A 63 16.61 -4.89 -0.35
CA SER A 63 17.45 -5.79 -1.15
C SER A 63 18.58 -5.04 -1.89
N LEU A 64 18.38 -3.75 -2.17
CA LEU A 64 19.33 -2.90 -2.89
C LEU A 64 20.26 -2.15 -1.92
N VAL A 65 19.70 -1.59 -0.85
CA VAL A 65 20.42 -0.92 0.23
C VAL A 65 19.91 -1.45 1.56
N SER A 66 20.73 -2.25 2.25
CA SER A 66 20.38 -2.86 3.53
C SER A 66 21.09 -2.19 4.70
N GLY A 67 20.72 -2.57 5.92
CA GLY A 67 21.44 -2.18 7.14
C GLY A 67 21.14 -0.78 7.67
N LEU A 68 20.24 -0.02 7.05
CA LEU A 68 19.80 1.28 7.57
C LEU A 68 18.63 1.13 8.55
N PRO A 69 18.41 2.11 9.45
CA PRO A 69 17.20 2.20 10.27
C PRO A 69 15.91 2.12 9.44
N PHE A 70 14.88 1.45 9.96
CA PHE A 70 13.59 1.29 9.27
C PHE A 70 12.99 2.63 8.80
N ASN A 71 13.13 3.69 9.61
CA ASN A 71 12.66 5.03 9.30
C ASN A 71 13.51 5.82 8.27
N LYS A 72 14.47 5.18 7.58
CA LYS A 72 15.13 5.75 6.39
C LYS A 72 14.47 5.33 5.09
N TYR A 73 13.70 4.25 5.13
CA TYR A 73 13.04 3.68 3.96
C TYR A 73 11.66 4.31 3.77
N SER A 74 11.25 4.37 2.51
CA SER A 74 9.90 4.72 2.07
C SER A 74 9.19 3.48 1.54
N TRP A 75 7.94 3.29 1.97
CA TRP A 75 7.14 2.10 1.75
C TRP A 75 5.80 2.47 1.11
N LEU A 76 5.37 1.66 0.14
CA LEU A 76 4.02 1.77 -0.39
C LEU A 76 3.00 1.29 0.63
N VAL A 77 1.93 2.06 0.80
CA VAL A 77 0.77 1.73 1.61
C VAL A 77 -0.48 1.77 0.74
N THR A 78 -1.35 0.78 0.87
CA THR A 78 -2.67 0.78 0.25
C THR A 78 -3.72 1.24 1.26
N HIS A 79 -4.46 2.28 0.89
CA HIS A 79 -5.59 2.80 1.66
C HIS A 79 -6.76 1.81 1.56
N ASN A 80 -7.36 1.46 2.71
CA ASN A 80 -8.43 0.47 2.81
C ASN A 80 -8.15 -0.78 1.97
N ALA A 81 -7.05 -1.46 2.29
CA ALA A 81 -6.46 -2.54 1.50
C ALA A 81 -7.44 -3.70 1.19
N PHE A 82 -8.45 -3.89 2.04
CA PHE A 82 -9.48 -4.92 1.91
C PHE A 82 -10.66 -4.50 1.01
N SER A 83 -10.79 -3.20 0.72
CA SER A 83 -11.89 -2.62 -0.05
C SER A 83 -11.68 -2.86 -1.54
N ILE A 84 -11.83 -4.12 -1.94
CA ILE A 84 -11.44 -4.63 -3.26
C ILE A 84 -12.63 -4.66 -4.20
N LEU A 85 -12.44 -4.15 -5.42
CA LEU A 85 -13.42 -4.24 -6.49
C LEU A 85 -13.78 -5.71 -6.76
N ASP A 86 -15.06 -5.99 -6.98
CA ASP A 86 -15.58 -7.34 -7.23
C ASP A 86 -15.35 -8.35 -6.09
N ALA A 87 -14.94 -7.90 -4.89
CA ALA A 87 -14.83 -8.78 -3.73
C ALA A 87 -16.16 -9.50 -3.44
N PRO A 88 -16.15 -10.82 -3.14
CA PRO A 88 -17.37 -11.58 -2.89
C PRO A 88 -18.28 -10.94 -1.84
N LEU A 89 -19.60 -11.07 -2.02
CA LEU A 89 -20.56 -10.71 -1.00
C LEU A 89 -20.62 -11.83 0.05
N LEU A 90 -20.07 -11.56 1.23
CA LEU A 90 -20.11 -12.49 2.37
C LEU A 90 -21.33 -12.28 3.26
N THR A 91 -22.02 -11.15 3.10
CA THR A 91 -23.33 -10.89 3.70
C THR A 91 -24.41 -11.07 2.63
N ALA A 92 -25.64 -11.36 3.05
CA ALA A 92 -26.77 -11.50 2.12
C ALA A 92 -27.22 -10.15 1.49
N ALA A 93 -26.60 -9.04 1.89
CA ALA A 93 -26.93 -7.71 1.41
C ALA A 93 -26.06 -7.32 0.21
N GLN A 94 -26.63 -6.54 -0.71
CA GLN A 94 -25.83 -5.86 -1.73
C GLN A 94 -24.88 -4.88 -1.06
N ARG A 95 -23.60 -4.91 -1.45
CA ARG A 95 -22.61 -3.95 -0.95
C ARG A 95 -22.85 -2.57 -1.58
N VAL A 96 -22.98 -1.55 -0.74
CA VAL A 96 -23.18 -0.13 -1.08
C VAL A 96 -22.12 0.67 -0.36
N THR A 97 -20.96 0.76 -0.98
CA THR A 97 -19.78 1.49 -0.48
C THR A 97 -18.82 1.76 -1.64
N PHE A 98 -17.73 2.44 -1.37
CA PHE A 98 -16.67 2.67 -2.35
C PHE A 98 -15.60 1.58 -2.29
N TYR A 99 -14.83 1.46 -3.37
CA TYR A 99 -13.75 0.50 -3.49
C TYR A 99 -12.44 1.25 -3.61
N ASN A 100 -11.40 0.75 -2.97
CA ASN A 100 -10.10 1.40 -2.90
C ASN A 100 -9.05 0.64 -3.69
N GLN A 101 -9.19 -0.67 -3.88
CA GLN A 101 -8.18 -1.52 -4.53
C GLN A 101 -8.82 -2.47 -5.55
N GLU A 102 -7.99 -3.08 -6.38
CA GLU A 102 -8.40 -4.12 -7.35
C GLU A 102 -7.76 -5.49 -7.07
N ASP A 103 -6.74 -5.50 -6.24
CA ASP A 103 -5.95 -6.68 -5.90
C ASP A 103 -6.29 -7.19 -4.51
N SER A 104 -6.22 -8.51 -4.33
CA SER A 104 -6.20 -9.11 -2.99
C SER A 104 -5.05 -8.59 -2.14
N VAL A 105 -5.15 -8.73 -0.82
CA VAL A 105 -4.06 -8.36 0.10
C VAL A 105 -2.78 -9.13 -0.25
N THR A 106 -2.88 -10.40 -0.61
CA THR A 106 -1.75 -11.19 -1.13
C THR A 106 -1.10 -10.51 -2.33
N ASN A 107 -1.87 -10.14 -3.35
CA ASN A 107 -1.32 -9.54 -4.57
C ASN A 107 -0.69 -8.17 -4.31
N GLN A 108 -1.32 -7.33 -3.46
CA GLN A 108 -0.75 -6.07 -3.01
C GLN A 108 0.66 -6.28 -2.43
N LEU A 109 0.80 -7.23 -1.48
CA LEU A 109 2.09 -7.55 -0.86
C LEU A 109 3.10 -8.11 -1.87
N MET A 110 2.67 -8.98 -2.78
CA MET A 110 3.53 -9.55 -3.83
C MET A 110 4.02 -8.49 -4.84
N ASN A 111 3.21 -7.47 -5.09
CA ASN A 111 3.55 -6.34 -5.96
C ASN A 111 4.42 -5.28 -5.26
N GLY A 112 4.73 -5.48 -3.97
CA GLY A 112 5.70 -4.66 -3.23
C GLY A 112 5.09 -3.69 -2.23
N VAL A 113 3.77 -3.75 -2.01
CA VAL A 113 3.12 -3.06 -0.87
C VAL A 113 3.71 -3.59 0.43
N ARG A 114 4.04 -2.68 1.36
CA ARG A 114 4.60 -3.02 2.69
C ARG A 114 3.88 -2.34 3.84
N GLY A 115 2.86 -1.53 3.55
CA GLY A 115 1.89 -1.09 4.54
C GLY A 115 0.44 -1.32 4.07
N LEU A 116 -0.44 -1.63 5.00
CA LEU A 116 -1.87 -1.80 4.74
C LEU A 116 -2.66 -0.92 5.72
N MET A 117 -3.57 -0.09 5.22
CA MET A 117 -4.55 0.59 6.06
C MET A 117 -5.83 -0.25 6.12
N LEU A 118 -6.33 -0.50 7.34
CA LEU A 118 -7.46 -1.38 7.60
C LEU A 118 -8.43 -0.73 8.59
N ASP A 119 -9.65 -0.49 8.16
CA ASP A 119 -10.74 -0.08 9.05
C ASP A 119 -11.35 -1.32 9.72
N MET A 120 -11.23 -1.40 11.05
CA MET A 120 -11.65 -2.57 11.82
C MET A 120 -12.81 -2.23 12.75
N TYR A 121 -13.86 -3.07 12.71
CA TYR A 121 -15.10 -2.89 13.47
C TYR A 121 -15.49 -4.15 14.22
N ASP A 122 -16.19 -4.00 15.35
CA ASP A 122 -16.98 -5.10 15.90
C ASP A 122 -18.21 -5.35 15.01
N PHE A 123 -18.39 -6.57 14.51
CA PHE A 123 -19.53 -6.95 13.68
C PHE A 123 -19.78 -8.47 13.74
N GLU A 124 -21.05 -8.89 13.78
CA GLU A 124 -21.43 -10.32 13.81
C GLU A 124 -20.68 -11.17 14.87
N ASN A 125 -20.40 -10.57 16.04
CA ASN A 125 -19.63 -11.13 17.16
C ASN A 125 -18.15 -11.45 16.83
N ASP A 126 -17.58 -10.81 15.81
CA ASP A 126 -16.17 -10.92 15.42
C ASP A 126 -15.62 -9.52 15.02
N ILE A 127 -14.35 -9.46 14.62
CA ILE A 127 -13.73 -8.26 14.06
C ILE A 127 -13.79 -8.33 12.53
N TRP A 128 -14.40 -7.32 11.92
CA TRP A 128 -14.61 -7.24 10.48
C TRP A 128 -13.92 -6.02 9.88
N LEU A 129 -13.60 -6.17 8.59
CA LEU A 129 -13.17 -5.09 7.72
C LEU A 129 -14.39 -4.51 7.02
N CYS A 130 -14.64 -3.23 7.25
CA CYS A 130 -15.82 -2.55 6.73
C CYS A 130 -15.47 -1.15 6.26
N HIS A 131 -16.07 -0.73 5.16
CA HIS A 131 -15.97 0.66 4.67
C HIS A 131 -17.27 1.36 5.03
N SER A 132 -17.34 1.85 6.28
CA SER A 132 -18.59 2.16 6.98
C SER A 132 -18.55 3.48 7.73
N PHE A 133 -19.63 3.81 8.44
CA PHE A 133 -19.83 5.12 9.05
C PHE A 133 -20.41 5.08 10.46
N ARG A 134 -20.27 6.19 11.19
CA ARG A 134 -20.72 6.37 12.59
C ARG A 134 -20.13 5.35 13.55
N GLY A 135 -18.94 4.82 13.24
CA GLY A 135 -18.23 3.84 14.06
C GLY A 135 -18.96 2.52 14.22
N GLN A 136 -19.80 2.14 13.24
CA GLN A 136 -20.50 0.86 13.21
C GLN A 136 -20.33 0.24 11.83
N CYS A 137 -20.20 -1.08 11.79
CA CYS A 137 -20.26 -1.83 10.53
C CYS A 137 -21.70 -2.29 10.26
N TYR A 138 -22.13 -2.14 9.01
CA TYR A 138 -23.41 -2.65 8.53
C TYR A 138 -23.21 -3.74 7.49
N ASN A 139 -24.20 -4.63 7.36
CA ASN A 139 -24.21 -5.72 6.37
C ASN A 139 -23.87 -5.25 4.95
N PHE A 140 -24.36 -4.07 4.53
CA PHE A 140 -24.15 -3.52 3.19
C PHE A 140 -22.81 -2.76 3.03
N THR A 141 -22.02 -2.60 4.09
CA THR A 141 -20.68 -1.98 4.07
C THR A 141 -19.56 -2.96 4.43
N ALA A 142 -19.91 -4.19 4.80
CA ALA A 142 -18.99 -5.22 5.21
C ALA A 142 -18.28 -5.86 4.01
N PHE A 143 -16.98 -6.13 4.16
CA PHE A 143 -16.19 -6.87 3.20
C PHE A 143 -15.98 -8.30 3.67
N GLU A 144 -15.20 -8.47 4.74
CA GLU A 144 -14.83 -9.78 5.27
C GLU A 144 -14.39 -9.73 6.74
N PRO A 145 -14.38 -10.88 7.45
CA PRO A 145 -13.72 -11.00 8.74
C PRO A 145 -12.23 -10.60 8.64
N ALA A 146 -11.76 -9.79 9.58
CA ALA A 146 -10.39 -9.27 9.55
C ALA A 146 -9.33 -10.39 9.62
N VAL A 147 -9.66 -11.52 10.24
CA VAL A 147 -8.77 -12.68 10.33
C VAL A 147 -8.37 -13.23 8.95
N ASP A 148 -9.20 -13.09 7.92
CA ASP A 148 -8.93 -13.66 6.60
C ASP A 148 -7.85 -12.86 5.86
N ALA A 149 -7.99 -11.53 5.78
CA ALA A 149 -6.93 -10.65 5.29
C ALA A 149 -5.63 -10.77 6.12
N LEU A 150 -5.74 -10.89 7.44
CA LEU A 150 -4.56 -11.05 8.31
C LEU A 150 -3.83 -12.40 8.08
N LYS A 151 -4.55 -13.46 7.71
CA LYS A 151 -3.93 -14.73 7.30
C LYS A 151 -3.19 -14.62 5.97
N GLU A 152 -3.64 -13.77 5.04
CA GLU A 152 -2.87 -13.46 3.84
C GLU A 152 -1.52 -12.81 4.21
N VAL A 153 -1.53 -11.87 5.16
CA VAL A 153 -0.31 -11.25 5.69
C VAL A 153 0.60 -12.27 6.37
N GLU A 154 0.04 -13.17 7.19
CA GLU A 154 0.80 -14.24 7.86
C GLU A 154 1.47 -15.16 6.83
N ALA A 155 0.72 -15.61 5.82
CA ALA A 155 1.21 -16.47 4.77
C ALA A 155 2.34 -15.80 3.99
N PHE A 156 2.20 -14.50 3.70
CA PHE A 156 3.25 -13.70 3.06
C PHE A 156 4.52 -13.61 3.93
N LEU A 157 4.40 -13.26 5.21
CA LEU A 157 5.55 -13.15 6.12
C LEU A 157 6.23 -14.50 6.36
N THR A 158 5.48 -15.60 6.32
CA THR A 158 6.01 -16.96 6.42
C THR A 158 6.82 -17.33 5.18
N GLN A 159 6.33 -16.99 3.98
CA GLN A 159 7.04 -17.26 2.72
C GLN A 159 8.22 -16.31 2.47
N ASN A 160 8.20 -15.12 3.06
CA ASN A 160 9.18 -14.07 2.80
C ASN A 160 9.88 -13.63 4.11
N PRO A 161 10.90 -14.38 4.59
CA PRO A 161 11.49 -14.21 5.91
C PRO A 161 12.27 -12.89 6.10
N SER A 162 12.64 -12.21 5.02
CA SER A 162 13.31 -10.90 5.05
C SER A 162 12.36 -9.71 5.11
N GLU A 163 11.07 -9.93 4.91
CA GLU A 163 10.13 -8.84 4.71
C GLU A 163 9.53 -8.37 6.04
N ILE A 164 9.20 -7.07 6.07
CA ILE A 164 8.55 -6.40 7.19
C ILE A 164 7.27 -5.78 6.64
N VAL A 165 6.14 -6.02 7.30
CA VAL A 165 4.84 -5.44 6.95
C VAL A 165 4.40 -4.48 8.07
N THR A 166 3.78 -3.37 7.67
CA THR A 166 3.14 -2.42 8.58
C THR A 166 1.62 -2.48 8.40
N ILE A 167 0.87 -2.52 9.49
CA ILE A 167 -0.58 -2.39 9.48
C ILE A 167 -0.96 -1.13 10.26
N ILE A 168 -1.81 -0.30 9.66
CA ILE A 168 -2.29 0.94 10.24
C ILE A 168 -3.81 0.82 10.34
N ILE A 169 -4.33 0.79 11.56
CA ILE A 169 -5.73 0.46 11.84
C ILE A 169 -6.50 1.75 12.11
N GLU A 170 -7.55 2.00 11.33
CA GLU A 170 -8.63 2.87 11.77
C GLU A 170 -9.56 2.08 12.68
N ASP A 171 -9.50 2.37 13.98
CA ASP A 171 -9.97 1.46 15.03
C ASP A 171 -11.35 1.86 15.56
N TYR A 172 -12.34 1.04 15.21
CA TYR A 172 -13.70 1.11 15.75
C TYR A 172 -14.03 -0.08 16.66
N VAL A 173 -13.03 -0.88 17.05
CA VAL A 173 -13.19 -2.08 17.87
C VAL A 173 -13.30 -1.73 19.35
N ARG A 174 -14.47 -1.99 19.92
CA ARG A 174 -14.80 -1.77 21.34
C ARG A 174 -14.73 -3.05 22.16
N SER A 175 -14.81 -4.22 21.54
CA SER A 175 -14.71 -5.50 22.24
C SER A 175 -13.35 -5.61 22.98
N PRO A 176 -13.35 -6.03 24.26
CA PRO A 176 -12.12 -6.14 25.03
C PRO A 176 -11.15 -7.15 24.40
N LYS A 177 -9.92 -6.68 24.09
CA LYS A 177 -8.87 -7.48 23.45
C LYS A 177 -9.21 -7.92 22.02
N GLY A 178 -10.19 -7.30 21.35
CA GLY A 178 -10.64 -7.71 20.01
C GLY A 178 -9.50 -7.75 19.00
N LEU A 179 -8.70 -6.68 18.94
CA LEU A 179 -7.56 -6.58 18.02
C LEU A 179 -6.46 -7.59 18.37
N THR A 180 -6.03 -7.65 19.63
CA THR A 180 -4.99 -8.61 20.03
C THR A 180 -5.39 -10.06 19.82
N ARG A 181 -6.68 -10.41 19.99
CA ARG A 181 -7.19 -11.75 19.67
C ARG A 181 -7.15 -12.04 18.18
N VAL A 182 -7.72 -11.17 17.34
CA VAL A 182 -7.81 -11.45 15.88
C VAL A 182 -6.43 -11.60 15.23
N PHE A 183 -5.43 -10.82 15.68
CA PHE A 183 -4.06 -10.98 15.21
C PHE A 183 -3.39 -12.26 15.71
N ALA A 184 -3.67 -12.68 16.96
CA ALA A 184 -3.18 -13.96 17.48
C ALA A 184 -3.82 -15.15 16.75
N ASP A 185 -5.13 -15.07 16.47
CA ASP A 185 -5.87 -16.09 15.72
C ASP A 185 -5.39 -16.20 14.26
N ALA A 186 -4.92 -15.09 13.68
CA ALA A 186 -4.23 -15.08 12.39
C ALA A 186 -2.77 -15.59 12.47
N GLY A 187 -2.20 -15.80 13.67
CA GLY A 187 -0.83 -16.27 13.86
C GLY A 187 0.27 -15.21 13.66
N LEU A 188 -0.09 -13.92 13.76
CA LEU A 188 0.79 -12.79 13.51
C LEU A 188 1.55 -12.28 14.75
N ASP A 189 1.13 -12.69 15.95
CA ASP A 189 1.75 -12.34 17.22
C ASP A 189 3.26 -12.65 17.28
N LYS A 190 3.68 -13.75 16.64
CA LYS A 190 5.09 -14.15 16.52
C LYS A 190 5.98 -13.17 15.76
N TYR A 191 5.40 -12.28 14.95
CA TYR A 191 6.11 -11.26 14.16
C TYR A 191 6.10 -9.87 14.80
N TRP A 192 5.34 -9.68 15.89
CA TRP A 192 4.97 -8.38 16.41
C TRP A 192 6.17 -7.58 16.94
N PHE A 193 6.32 -6.34 16.48
CA PHE A 193 7.29 -5.40 17.02
C PHE A 193 6.72 -4.75 18.29
N PRO A 194 7.30 -4.98 19.49
CA PRO A 194 6.70 -4.52 20.74
C PRO A 194 6.88 -3.02 20.97
N VAL A 195 5.82 -2.35 21.45
CA VAL A 195 5.80 -0.91 21.81
C VAL A 195 6.95 -0.52 22.75
N ALA A 196 7.32 -1.40 23.69
CA ALA A 196 8.42 -1.15 24.63
C ALA A 196 9.79 -0.95 23.95
N LYS A 197 9.96 -1.43 22.71
CA LYS A 197 11.18 -1.28 21.91
C LYS A 197 11.06 -0.20 20.83
N MET A 198 9.89 0.42 20.67
CA MET A 198 9.71 1.45 19.66
C MET A 198 10.46 2.72 20.05
N PRO A 199 11.17 3.37 19.11
CA PRO A 199 11.88 4.61 19.38
C PRO A 199 10.92 5.71 19.80
N ARG A 200 11.45 6.67 20.55
CA ARG A 200 10.71 7.85 21.01
C ARG A 200 11.52 9.10 20.71
N ARG A 201 10.83 10.25 20.63
CA ARG A 201 11.45 11.57 20.48
C ARG A 201 12.30 11.68 19.19
N GLY A 202 11.79 11.14 18.09
CA GLY A 202 12.44 11.24 16.78
C GLY A 202 13.69 10.38 16.59
N ALA A 203 14.01 9.48 17.53
CA ALA A 203 15.16 8.60 17.40
C ALA A 203 15.00 7.59 16.25
N ASP A 204 16.13 7.14 15.70
CA ASP A 204 16.13 6.13 14.65
C ASP A 204 15.57 4.78 15.16
N TRP A 205 14.86 4.10 14.25
CA TRP A 205 14.39 2.74 14.46
C TRP A 205 15.55 1.75 14.39
N PRO A 206 15.39 0.53 14.95
CA PRO A 206 16.33 -0.53 14.67
C PRO A 206 16.52 -0.70 13.16
N THR A 207 17.71 -1.17 12.77
CA THR A 207 17.95 -1.45 11.35
C THR A 207 17.01 -2.54 10.86
N VAL A 208 16.63 -2.51 9.58
CA VAL A 208 15.77 -3.54 8.98
C VAL A 208 16.34 -4.95 9.20
N ASN A 209 17.67 -5.10 9.11
CA ASN A 209 18.35 -6.37 9.39
C ASN A 209 18.19 -6.81 10.86
N THR A 210 18.20 -5.86 11.80
CA THR A 210 17.99 -6.15 13.24
C THR A 210 16.54 -6.54 13.51
N MET A 211 15.59 -5.88 12.86
CA MET A 211 14.16 -6.21 12.94
C MET A 211 13.91 -7.63 12.44
N VAL A 212 14.38 -7.94 11.23
CA VAL A 212 14.29 -9.27 10.61
C VAL A 212 14.96 -10.34 11.49
N LYS A 213 16.20 -10.11 11.93
CA LYS A 213 16.94 -11.06 12.77
C LYS A 213 16.22 -11.42 14.07
N ASN A 214 15.52 -10.47 14.67
CA ASN A 214 14.76 -10.68 15.90
C ASN A 214 13.30 -11.11 15.64
N ASN A 215 12.94 -11.38 14.38
CA ASN A 215 11.59 -11.67 13.92
C ASN A 215 10.55 -10.57 14.24
N TYR A 216 10.98 -9.32 14.42
CA TYR A 216 10.09 -8.16 14.55
C TYR A 216 9.71 -7.63 13.18
N ARG A 217 8.88 -8.41 12.48
CA ARG A 217 8.55 -8.23 11.06
C ARG A 217 7.13 -7.71 10.83
N LEU A 218 6.39 -7.44 11.90
CA LEU A 218 5.08 -6.80 11.85
C LEU A 218 5.05 -5.57 12.77
N LEU A 219 4.78 -4.42 12.17
CA LEU A 219 4.48 -3.17 12.89
C LEU A 219 2.96 -2.96 12.85
N VAL A 220 2.34 -2.65 13.98
CA VAL A 220 0.89 -2.39 14.05
C VAL A 220 0.64 -1.09 14.79
N PHE A 221 -0.06 -0.18 14.13
CA PHE A 221 -0.51 1.11 14.65
C PHE A 221 -2.04 1.16 14.68
N THR A 222 -2.60 1.91 15.63
CA THR A 222 -4.04 2.14 15.79
C THR A 222 -4.33 3.62 16.02
N SER A 223 -5.48 4.09 15.52
CA SER A 223 -6.01 5.43 15.77
C SER A 223 -6.59 5.61 17.18
N ASP A 224 -6.89 4.53 17.93
CA ASP A 224 -7.38 4.63 19.32
C ASP A 224 -6.21 4.62 20.32
N SER A 225 -5.97 5.77 20.95
CA SER A 225 -4.90 5.95 21.95
C SER A 225 -4.97 4.99 23.15
N SER A 226 -6.16 4.49 23.50
CA SER A 226 -6.35 3.60 24.65
C SER A 226 -5.71 2.22 24.44
N LYS A 227 -5.56 1.79 23.18
CA LYS A 227 -5.05 0.46 22.78
C LYS A 227 -3.58 0.26 23.08
N GLU A 228 -2.79 1.34 23.16
CA GLU A 228 -1.40 1.20 23.57
C GLU A 228 -1.27 0.69 25.01
N ALA A 229 -2.14 1.15 25.91
CA ALA A 229 -2.12 0.73 27.30
C ALA A 229 -2.86 -0.60 27.53
N SER A 230 -3.99 -0.82 26.85
CA SER A 230 -4.86 -1.98 27.08
C SER A 230 -4.43 -3.24 26.31
N GLU A 231 -3.89 -3.05 25.11
CA GLU A 231 -3.59 -4.10 24.14
C GLU A 231 -2.12 -4.11 23.68
N GLY A 232 -1.35 -3.06 23.95
CA GLY A 232 0.05 -2.97 23.54
C GLY A 232 0.22 -2.64 22.05
N ILE A 233 -0.82 -2.09 21.41
CA ILE A 233 -0.81 -1.67 20.00
C ILE A 233 -0.42 -0.19 19.93
N ALA A 234 0.53 0.15 19.06
CA ALA A 234 1.12 1.49 19.07
C ALA A 234 0.10 2.56 18.67
N TYR A 235 -0.07 3.60 19.49
CA TYR A 235 -0.90 4.75 19.10
C TYR A 235 -0.21 5.53 17.98
N GLN A 236 -0.81 5.56 16.79
CA GLN A 236 -0.24 6.07 15.55
C GLN A 236 0.48 7.41 15.72
N TRP A 237 -0.25 8.44 16.18
CA TRP A 237 0.24 9.82 16.29
C TRP A 237 1.27 10.06 17.40
N LYS A 238 1.67 9.01 18.12
CA LYS A 238 2.85 9.04 19.00
C LYS A 238 4.16 8.75 18.25
N TYR A 239 4.10 7.98 17.16
CA TYR A 239 5.28 7.47 16.45
C TYR A 239 5.43 8.04 15.04
N MET A 240 4.35 8.52 14.42
CA MET A 240 4.38 9.17 13.12
C MET A 240 3.69 10.54 13.10
N VAL A 241 4.15 11.43 12.22
CA VAL A 241 3.39 12.58 11.75
C VAL A 241 2.59 12.20 10.51
N GLU A 242 1.52 12.94 10.21
CA GLU A 242 0.60 12.62 9.13
C GLU A 242 -0.02 13.89 8.51
N ASN A 243 -0.20 13.90 7.19
CA ASN A 243 -0.97 14.95 6.51
C ASN A 243 -2.45 14.55 6.40
N GLU A 244 -3.31 15.53 6.14
CA GLU A 244 -4.74 15.24 5.98
C GLU A 244 -4.98 14.18 4.89
N PRO A 245 -5.93 13.26 5.10
CA PRO A 245 -6.43 12.39 4.05
C PRO A 245 -7.47 13.12 3.18
N GLY A 246 -7.90 12.46 2.10
CA GLY A 246 -8.96 12.91 1.22
C GLY A 246 -8.68 14.23 0.50
N ASP A 247 -9.75 14.86 0.00
CA ASP A 247 -9.67 16.13 -0.73
C ASP A 247 -8.94 17.26 0.05
N PRO A 248 -9.11 17.40 1.38
CA PRO A 248 -8.33 18.36 2.17
C PRO A 248 -6.81 18.09 2.14
N GLY A 249 -6.41 16.84 1.96
CA GLY A 249 -5.03 16.39 1.82
C GLY A 249 -4.44 16.54 0.42
N VAL A 250 -5.26 16.45 -0.62
CA VAL A 250 -4.85 16.46 -2.03
C VAL A 250 -4.95 17.89 -2.61
N VAL A 251 -4.24 18.83 -2.00
CA VAL A 251 -4.23 20.24 -2.41
C VAL A 251 -2.91 20.60 -3.10
N PRO A 252 -2.90 20.94 -4.41
CA PRO A 252 -1.66 21.25 -5.12
C PRO A 252 -0.79 22.29 -4.40
N GLY A 253 0.46 21.92 -4.10
CA GLY A 253 1.43 22.79 -3.43
C GLY A 253 1.21 22.99 -1.93
N SER A 254 0.25 22.30 -1.30
CA SER A 254 0.01 22.31 0.13
C SER A 254 -0.06 20.90 0.70
N CYS A 255 0.61 20.67 1.83
CA CYS A 255 0.53 19.40 2.56
C CYS A 255 0.06 19.71 3.99
N PRO A 256 -1.25 19.86 4.21
CA PRO A 256 -1.79 20.23 5.51
C PRO A 256 -1.65 19.08 6.50
N ASN A 257 -1.31 19.40 7.75
CA ASN A 257 -1.21 18.40 8.82
C ASN A 257 -2.59 17.91 9.26
N ARG A 258 -2.69 16.59 9.48
CA ARG A 258 -3.85 15.97 10.12
C ARG A 258 -4.02 16.49 11.55
N LYS A 259 -5.26 16.64 11.99
CA LYS A 259 -5.62 17.29 13.26
C LYS A 259 -5.15 16.50 14.49
N GLU A 260 -5.26 15.18 14.46
CA GLU A 260 -4.84 14.28 15.55
C GLU A 260 -3.31 14.17 15.64
N SER A 261 -2.65 14.44 14.51
CA SER A 261 -1.20 14.45 14.37
C SER A 261 -0.57 15.73 14.92
N LYS A 262 0.70 15.62 15.32
CA LYS A 262 1.56 16.80 15.48
C LYS A 262 1.84 17.46 14.13
N PRO A 263 2.29 18.74 14.12
CA PRO A 263 2.74 19.39 12.89
C PRO A 263 3.78 18.54 12.14
N LEU A 264 3.73 18.53 10.81
CA LEU A 264 4.60 17.67 9.98
C LEU A 264 6.10 17.88 10.23
N ASN A 265 6.51 19.11 10.57
CA ASN A 265 7.90 19.42 10.88
C ASN A 265 8.33 19.04 12.32
N SER A 266 7.45 18.43 13.11
CA SER A 266 7.75 17.99 14.47
C SER A 266 8.81 16.90 14.47
N LYS A 267 9.90 17.13 15.21
CA LYS A 267 10.98 16.13 15.38
C LYS A 267 10.74 15.16 16.53
N SER A 268 9.52 15.12 17.06
CA SER A 268 9.18 14.23 18.18
C SER A 268 8.76 12.82 17.75
N ALA A 269 8.36 12.67 16.48
CA ALA A 269 8.12 11.41 15.78
C ALA A 269 9.20 11.24 14.69
N SER A 270 9.52 10.01 14.35
CA SER A 270 10.55 9.67 13.36
C SER A 270 9.99 8.99 12.11
N LEU A 271 8.67 8.76 12.07
CA LEU A 271 7.94 8.25 10.91
C LEU A 271 7.03 9.34 10.34
N PHE A 272 6.76 9.28 9.04
CA PHE A 272 5.81 10.15 8.36
C PHE A 272 4.91 9.30 7.44
N LEU A 273 3.61 9.30 7.72
CA LEU A 273 2.57 8.79 6.83
C LEU A 273 2.06 9.91 5.92
N MET A 274 2.31 9.79 4.62
CA MET A 274 1.75 10.67 3.62
C MET A 274 0.50 10.04 3.01
N ASN A 275 -0.67 10.64 3.27
CA ASN A 275 -1.90 10.31 2.59
C ASN A 275 -1.96 11.04 1.24
N TYR A 276 -2.19 10.30 0.16
CA TYR A 276 -2.41 10.87 -1.17
C TYR A 276 -3.51 10.09 -1.89
N PHE A 277 -4.74 10.43 -1.54
CA PHE A 277 -5.94 9.89 -2.16
C PHE A 277 -7.08 10.90 -1.99
N PRO A 278 -7.95 11.07 -3.00
CA PRO A 278 -9.14 11.92 -2.88
C PRO A 278 -10.16 11.28 -1.94
N THR A 279 -11.16 12.07 -1.55
CA THR A 279 -12.23 11.59 -0.67
C THR A 279 -13.08 10.52 -1.30
N ILE A 280 -13.36 10.65 -2.60
CA ILE A 280 -14.07 9.61 -3.34
C ILE A 280 -13.04 8.86 -4.17
N PRO A 281 -12.79 7.57 -3.90
CA PRO A 281 -11.87 6.79 -4.73
C PRO A 281 -12.51 6.54 -6.09
N VAL A 282 -12.00 7.21 -7.13
CA VAL A 282 -12.49 7.05 -8.51
C VAL A 282 -11.47 6.25 -9.32
N GLN A 283 -11.77 4.97 -9.55
CA GLN A 283 -10.90 4.02 -10.26
C GLN A 283 -10.36 4.56 -11.60
N SER A 284 -11.18 5.26 -12.37
CA SER A 284 -10.76 5.81 -13.67
C SER A 284 -9.79 6.98 -13.56
N GLU A 285 -9.86 7.77 -12.48
CA GLU A 285 -9.00 8.93 -12.24
C GLU A 285 -7.68 8.56 -11.55
N ALA A 286 -7.63 7.43 -10.84
CA ALA A 286 -6.44 6.98 -10.11
C ALA A 286 -5.15 6.95 -10.95
N CYS A 287 -5.24 6.63 -12.24
CA CYS A 287 -4.08 6.63 -13.13
C CYS A 287 -3.44 8.03 -13.25
N LYS A 288 -4.26 9.08 -13.28
CA LYS A 288 -3.82 10.48 -13.33
C LYS A 288 -3.29 10.93 -11.98
N GLU A 289 -3.92 10.48 -10.89
CA GLU A 289 -3.50 10.78 -9.52
C GLU A 289 -2.07 10.30 -9.27
N HIS A 290 -1.73 9.05 -9.60
CA HIS A 290 -0.40 8.47 -9.40
C HIS A 290 0.60 8.76 -10.53
N SER A 291 0.39 9.85 -11.27
CA SER A 291 1.33 10.33 -12.30
C SER A 291 2.14 11.50 -11.72
N ALA A 292 2.48 12.52 -12.54
CA ALA A 292 3.17 13.72 -12.09
C ALA A 292 2.60 14.39 -10.81
N PRO A 293 1.27 14.44 -10.57
CA PRO A 293 0.72 15.05 -9.36
C PRO A 293 1.18 14.39 -8.05
N LEU A 294 1.34 13.06 -8.00
CA LEU A 294 1.84 12.37 -6.81
C LEU A 294 3.30 12.77 -6.52
N ALA A 295 4.17 12.77 -7.53
CA ALA A 295 5.56 13.19 -7.40
C ALA A 295 5.68 14.64 -6.88
N ASP A 296 4.83 15.54 -7.40
CA ASP A 296 4.76 16.93 -6.95
C ASP A 296 4.31 17.03 -5.49
N MET A 297 3.34 16.22 -5.07
CA MET A 297 2.89 16.18 -3.69
C MET A 297 3.96 15.59 -2.76
N VAL A 298 4.68 14.54 -3.16
CA VAL A 298 5.82 14.01 -2.38
C VAL A 298 6.84 15.12 -2.11
N GLY A 299 7.19 15.90 -3.14
CA GLY A 299 8.09 17.04 -2.99
C GLY A 299 7.54 18.15 -2.09
N THR A 300 6.23 18.39 -2.14
CA THR A 300 5.52 19.36 -1.29
C THR A 300 5.54 18.93 0.17
N CYS A 301 5.13 17.70 0.47
CA CYS A 301 5.11 17.13 1.80
C CYS A 301 6.52 16.98 2.40
N TYR A 302 7.52 16.61 1.59
CA TYR A 302 8.92 16.59 2.02
C TYR A 302 9.39 17.94 2.56
N LYS A 303 9.04 19.04 1.87
CA LYS A 303 9.36 20.41 2.30
C LYS A 303 8.56 20.79 3.56
N ALA A 304 7.26 20.51 3.59
CA ALA A 304 6.39 20.80 4.73
C ALA A 304 6.83 20.08 6.02
N ALA A 305 7.35 18.85 5.89
CA ALA A 305 7.88 18.05 7.00
C ALA A 305 9.31 18.47 7.45
N GLY A 306 9.83 19.58 6.93
CA GLY A 306 11.17 20.06 7.25
C GLY A 306 12.24 19.08 6.79
N ASN A 307 12.19 18.72 5.50
CA ASN A 307 13.11 17.81 4.80
C ASN A 307 13.09 16.37 5.33
N MET A 308 11.95 15.92 5.84
CA MET A 308 11.73 14.52 6.17
C MET A 308 10.95 13.87 5.03
N MET A 309 11.55 12.87 4.38
CA MET A 309 10.86 12.10 3.34
C MET A 309 9.75 11.26 3.97
N PRO A 310 8.55 11.19 3.37
CA PRO A 310 7.53 10.24 3.79
C PRO A 310 8.10 8.83 3.90
N ASN A 311 7.83 8.18 5.03
CA ASN A 311 8.16 6.76 5.23
C ASN A 311 7.06 5.88 4.66
N PHE A 312 5.82 6.35 4.66
CA PHE A 312 4.68 5.64 4.12
C PHE A 312 3.97 6.55 3.12
N VAL A 313 3.65 6.02 1.94
CA VAL A 313 2.84 6.72 0.93
C VAL A 313 1.57 5.91 0.72
N ALA A 314 0.46 6.41 1.24
CA ALA A 314 -0.84 5.76 1.16
C ALA A 314 -1.62 6.25 -0.06
N VAL A 315 -2.09 5.30 -0.88
CA VAL A 315 -2.83 5.56 -2.12
C VAL A 315 -3.99 4.58 -2.30
N ASN A 316 -5.01 4.98 -3.06
CA ASN A 316 -6.00 4.06 -3.64
C ASN A 316 -5.42 3.45 -4.92
N PHE A 317 -6.00 2.36 -5.44
CA PHE A 317 -5.75 1.76 -6.77
C PHE A 317 -4.28 1.77 -7.22
N TYR A 318 -3.38 1.31 -6.34
CA TYR A 318 -1.93 1.56 -6.41
C TYR A 318 -1.25 1.14 -7.73
N MET A 319 -1.82 0.21 -8.49
CA MET A 319 -1.29 -0.20 -9.79
C MET A 319 -1.54 0.85 -10.88
N ARG A 320 -2.62 1.62 -10.80
CA ARG A 320 -3.06 2.51 -11.88
C ARG A 320 -2.12 3.71 -12.00
N SER A 321 -1.55 3.90 -13.19
CA SER A 321 -0.68 5.04 -13.50
C SER A 321 -0.62 5.32 -15.00
N ASP A 322 0.12 6.36 -15.40
CA ASP A 322 0.38 6.67 -16.81
C ASP A 322 1.76 6.18 -17.31
N GLY A 323 2.42 5.31 -16.54
CA GLY A 323 3.79 4.86 -16.78
C GLY A 323 4.41 4.19 -15.56
N GLY A 324 5.32 4.91 -14.89
CA GLY A 324 6.07 4.40 -13.74
C GLY A 324 5.29 4.37 -12.43
N GLY A 325 4.30 5.26 -12.28
CA GLY A 325 3.39 5.29 -11.15
C GLY A 325 4.04 5.53 -9.80
N VAL A 326 3.30 5.18 -8.75
CA VAL A 326 3.77 5.20 -7.35
C VAL A 326 5.06 4.40 -7.14
N PHE A 327 5.31 3.37 -7.95
CA PHE A 327 6.52 2.58 -7.87
C PHE A 327 7.78 3.35 -8.31
N ASP A 328 7.69 4.22 -9.33
CA ASP A 328 8.80 5.09 -9.72
C ASP A 328 9.05 6.17 -8.66
N ASP A 329 7.99 6.73 -8.08
CA ASP A 329 8.11 7.71 -7.00
C ASP A 329 8.81 7.12 -5.77
N LEU A 330 8.44 5.89 -5.37
CA LEU A 330 9.10 5.18 -4.27
C LEU A 330 10.57 4.89 -4.55
N ASP A 331 10.93 4.55 -5.78
CA ASP A 331 12.33 4.36 -6.16
C ASP A 331 13.12 5.67 -6.02
N ARG A 332 12.54 6.81 -6.42
CA ARG A 332 13.16 8.14 -6.29
C ARG A 332 13.32 8.54 -4.83
N MET A 333 12.27 8.36 -4.04
CA MET A 333 12.27 8.64 -2.60
C MET A 333 13.37 7.84 -1.90
N ASN A 334 13.41 6.52 -2.11
CA ASN A 334 14.43 5.66 -1.52
C ASN A 334 15.84 5.93 -2.07
N GLY A 335 15.98 6.27 -3.35
CA GLY A 335 17.26 6.70 -3.91
C GLY A 335 17.84 7.89 -3.17
N GLN A 336 17.00 8.90 -2.93
CA GLN A 336 17.39 10.13 -2.25
C GLN A 336 17.74 9.87 -0.79
N THR A 337 16.91 9.11 -0.07
CA THR A 337 17.09 8.90 1.38
C THR A 337 18.17 7.88 1.72
N LEU A 338 18.29 6.80 0.95
CA LEU A 338 19.18 5.68 1.29
C LEU A 338 20.61 5.88 0.79
N CYS A 339 20.79 6.55 -0.35
CA CYS A 339 22.11 6.69 -0.98
C CYS A 339 22.38 8.03 -1.67
N GLY A 340 21.45 8.99 -1.65
CA GLY A 340 21.65 10.32 -2.24
C GLY A 340 21.55 10.35 -3.77
N CYS A 341 20.97 9.33 -4.38
CA CYS A 341 20.82 9.22 -5.83
C CYS A 341 19.41 9.55 -6.29
N ALA A 342 19.26 9.84 -7.58
CA ALA A 342 17.95 10.15 -8.17
C ALA A 342 16.95 8.98 -8.10
N THR A 343 17.43 7.74 -7.97
CA THR A 343 16.62 6.52 -7.85
C THR A 343 17.40 5.46 -7.08
N VAL A 344 16.70 4.59 -6.35
CA VAL A 344 17.29 3.49 -5.57
C VAL A 344 18.04 2.51 -6.47
N SER A 345 17.61 2.35 -7.73
CA SER A 345 18.32 1.58 -8.74
C SER A 345 19.73 2.09 -9.01
N ALA A 346 20.01 3.37 -8.78
CA ALA A 346 21.32 3.99 -8.97
C ALA A 346 22.24 3.85 -7.74
N CYS A 347 21.72 3.35 -6.62
CA CYS A 347 22.51 3.11 -5.41
C CYS A 347 23.60 2.06 -5.66
N GLN A 348 24.72 2.24 -4.99
CA GLN A 348 25.83 1.28 -4.97
C GLN A 348 26.06 0.83 -3.53
N ALA A 349 25.93 -0.46 -3.26
CA ALA A 349 26.13 -1.02 -1.93
C ALA A 349 27.56 -0.73 -1.43
N GLY A 350 27.68 -0.16 -0.24
CA GLY A 350 28.97 0.18 0.39
C GLY A 350 29.66 1.43 -0.16
N ALA A 351 29.11 2.08 -1.20
CA ALA A 351 29.64 3.34 -1.70
C ALA A 351 29.24 4.53 -0.79
N PRO A 352 30.02 5.61 -0.76
CA PRO A 352 29.64 6.83 -0.06
C PRO A 352 28.32 7.41 -0.58
N PHE A 353 27.55 8.05 0.30
CA PHE A 353 26.33 8.77 -0.07
C PHE A 353 26.59 9.77 -1.21
N GLY A 354 25.74 9.76 -2.24
CA GLY A 354 25.87 10.53 -3.48
C GLY A 354 26.68 9.84 -4.58
N SER A 355 27.28 8.68 -4.32
CA SER A 355 28.05 7.92 -5.33
C SER A 355 27.12 7.03 -6.16
N CYS A 356 26.56 7.62 -7.22
CA CYS A 356 25.54 6.97 -8.04
C CYS A 356 26.15 6.27 -9.25
N LYS A 357 25.71 5.04 -9.55
CA LYS A 357 26.03 4.43 -10.84
C LYS A 357 25.17 5.07 -11.92
N THR A 358 25.71 5.15 -13.13
CA THR A 358 24.90 5.47 -14.31
C THR A 358 23.92 4.34 -14.51
N VAL A 359 22.68 4.58 -14.11
CA VAL A 359 21.53 3.85 -14.63
C VAL A 359 21.09 4.57 -15.89
N GLY A 360 20.70 3.83 -16.91
CA GLY A 360 19.86 4.44 -17.94
C GLY A 360 18.70 5.10 -17.21
N MET A 361 18.38 6.36 -17.52
CA MET A 361 17.06 6.87 -17.18
C MET A 361 16.04 5.82 -17.66
N PRO A 362 14.94 5.56 -16.94
CA PRO A 362 13.83 4.82 -17.52
C PRO A 362 13.28 5.64 -18.70
N ASN A 363 13.91 5.48 -19.85
CA ASN A 363 13.34 5.69 -21.15
C ASN A 363 13.25 4.29 -21.73
N THR A 364 12.02 3.81 -21.97
CA THR A 364 11.71 2.98 -23.16
C THR A 364 12.93 2.28 -23.80
N SER A 365 13.44 1.19 -23.23
CA SER A 365 14.31 0.10 -23.81
C SER A 365 15.40 -0.42 -22.81
N SER A 366 15.30 -1.64 -22.20
CA SER A 366 15.88 -2.99 -22.50
C SER A 366 17.29 -3.21 -21.91
N THR A 367 17.73 -4.35 -21.35
CA THR A 367 17.33 -5.78 -21.46
C THR A 367 17.87 -6.70 -20.32
N THR A 368 17.00 -7.59 -19.81
CA THR A 368 17.12 -9.00 -19.35
C THR A 368 17.58 -9.34 -17.94
N THR A 369 17.21 -10.59 -17.51
CA THR A 369 16.63 -11.42 -16.36
C THR A 369 17.25 -11.95 -14.99
N GLY A 370 16.49 -12.13 -13.90
CA GLY A 370 16.96 -13.01 -12.80
C GLY A 370 16.01 -13.33 -11.66
N THR A 371 15.28 -14.45 -11.81
CA THR A 371 14.65 -15.34 -10.80
C THR A 371 14.03 -14.72 -9.54
N ALA A 372 12.75 -14.37 -9.66
CA ALA A 372 11.77 -14.37 -8.57
C ALA A 372 10.63 -15.35 -8.96
N GLY A 373 10.01 -16.00 -7.96
CA GLY A 373 9.03 -17.07 -8.15
C GLY A 373 7.91 -16.68 -9.13
N SER A 374 7.70 -17.54 -10.13
CA SER A 374 6.65 -17.37 -11.13
C SER A 374 5.33 -17.88 -10.58
N PHE A 375 4.33 -17.01 -10.47
CA PHE A 375 2.93 -17.40 -10.35
C PHE A 375 2.21 -16.88 -11.61
N SER A 376 1.66 -17.80 -12.42
CA SER A 376 0.85 -17.44 -13.58
C SER A 376 -0.59 -17.23 -13.15
N GLY A 377 -0.91 -16.03 -12.67
CA GLY A 377 -2.27 -15.53 -12.62
C GLY A 377 -2.36 -14.34 -13.56
N SER A 378 -3.07 -14.48 -14.68
CA SER A 378 -3.47 -13.30 -15.45
C SER A 378 -4.58 -12.60 -14.68
N VAL A 379 -4.31 -11.43 -14.10
CA VAL A 379 -5.39 -10.52 -13.70
C VAL A 379 -5.92 -9.90 -14.97
N GLN A 380 -7.02 -10.46 -15.47
CA GLN A 380 -7.85 -9.79 -16.45
C GLN A 380 -8.65 -8.77 -15.66
N LEU A 381 -8.27 -7.49 -15.73
CA LEU A 381 -9.14 -6.42 -15.22
C LEU A 381 -10.48 -6.59 -15.94
N SER A 382 -11.54 -6.85 -15.16
CA SER A 382 -12.92 -6.83 -15.65
C SER A 382 -13.06 -5.51 -16.44
N GLY A 383 -13.56 -5.62 -17.67
CA GLY A 383 -13.61 -4.52 -18.63
C GLY A 383 -14.35 -3.28 -18.10
N ASP A 384 -14.28 -2.22 -18.91
CA ASP A 384 -14.98 -0.95 -18.79
C ASP A 384 -16.08 -0.93 -17.73
N ALA A 385 -15.96 0.01 -16.78
CA ALA A 385 -16.96 0.36 -15.79
C ALA A 385 -18.36 0.03 -16.29
N SER A 386 -19.04 -0.91 -15.63
CA SER A 386 -20.43 -1.22 -15.95
C SER A 386 -21.19 0.10 -16.00
N ALA A 387 -21.77 0.38 -17.17
CA ALA A 387 -22.64 1.54 -17.35
C ALA A 387 -23.64 1.55 -16.19
N VAL A 388 -23.71 2.68 -15.48
CA VAL A 388 -24.74 2.93 -14.48
C VAL A 388 -26.09 2.87 -15.19
N ASN A 389 -26.73 1.71 -15.16
CA ASN A 389 -28.11 1.57 -15.58
C ASN A 389 -28.96 2.22 -14.49
N ALA A 390 -29.36 3.47 -14.72
CA ALA A 390 -30.43 4.10 -13.97
C ALA A 390 -31.70 3.24 -14.10
N PRO A 391 -32.27 2.70 -13.01
CA PRO A 391 -33.54 1.98 -13.10
C PRO A 391 -34.65 2.96 -13.46
N ALA A 392 -35.46 2.61 -14.45
CA ALA A 392 -36.73 3.28 -14.72
C ALA A 392 -37.65 3.26 -13.48
N PRO A 393 -38.53 4.26 -13.29
CA PRO A 393 -39.25 4.44 -12.04
C PRO A 393 -40.29 3.33 -11.84
N LEU A 394 -40.00 2.41 -10.91
CA LEU A 394 -40.98 1.49 -10.37
C LEU A 394 -41.78 2.21 -9.28
N ARG A 395 -43.10 2.24 -9.46
CA ARG A 395 -44.07 2.76 -8.48
C ARG A 395 -43.92 1.99 -7.16
N CYS A 396 -43.63 2.71 -6.09
CA CYS A 396 -43.59 2.17 -4.74
C CYS A 396 -45.00 1.99 -4.18
N THR A 397 -45.25 0.84 -3.57
CA THR A 397 -46.17 0.69 -2.43
C THR A 397 -45.36 0.09 -1.28
N ASP A 398 -45.29 0.87 -0.21
CA ASP A 398 -45.03 0.62 1.22
C ASP A 398 -43.76 -0.10 1.74
N GLU A 399 -43.04 0.69 2.56
CA GLU A 399 -42.21 0.43 3.75
C GLU A 399 -40.93 -0.43 3.69
N LEU A 400 -39.79 0.28 3.61
CA LEU A 400 -38.69 0.28 4.61
C LEU A 400 -37.84 1.53 4.35
N ASN A 401 -37.80 2.47 5.30
CA ASN A 401 -37.12 3.76 5.17
C ASN A 401 -35.59 3.61 5.38
N LEU A 402 -34.92 2.95 4.42
CA LEU A 402 -33.49 3.13 4.20
C LEU A 402 -33.36 4.32 3.23
N GLY A 403 -32.57 5.33 3.60
CA GLY A 403 -32.29 6.47 2.72
C GLY A 403 -31.81 6.02 1.34
N SER A 404 -31.97 6.86 0.32
CA SER A 404 -31.55 6.51 -1.04
C SER A 404 -30.09 6.04 -1.07
N PRO A 405 -29.69 5.13 -1.96
CA PRO A 405 -28.30 4.65 -2.05
C PRO A 405 -27.26 5.77 -2.13
N ASN A 406 -27.61 6.90 -2.74
CA ASN A 406 -26.76 8.09 -2.81
C ASN A 406 -26.56 8.77 -1.44
N ALA A 407 -27.56 8.76 -0.56
CA ALA A 407 -27.44 9.30 0.79
C ALA A 407 -26.55 8.40 1.67
N VAL A 408 -26.68 7.08 1.53
CA VAL A 408 -25.84 6.10 2.26
C VAL A 408 -24.38 6.21 1.82
N ALA A 409 -24.13 6.29 0.51
CA ALA A 409 -22.78 6.51 -0.01
C ALA A 409 -22.20 7.85 0.50
N SER A 410 -23.00 8.90 0.60
CA SER A 410 -22.55 10.17 1.19
C SER A 410 -22.16 10.06 2.67
N GLU A 411 -22.90 9.29 3.47
CA GLU A 411 -22.57 9.12 4.90
C GLU A 411 -21.31 8.27 5.11
N VAL A 412 -21.06 7.29 4.21
CA VAL A 412 -19.80 6.53 4.18
C VAL A 412 -18.60 7.44 3.92
N LEU A 413 -18.75 8.47 3.07
CA LEU A 413 -17.69 9.43 2.83
C LEU A 413 -17.40 10.28 4.07
N ASP A 414 -18.44 10.78 4.75
CA ASP A 414 -18.28 11.68 5.89
C ASP A 414 -17.56 11.03 7.09
N SER A 415 -17.60 9.70 7.23
CA SER A 415 -16.92 9.00 8.33
C SER A 415 -15.42 8.83 8.15
N GLU A 416 -14.90 8.80 6.91
CA GLU A 416 -13.45 8.77 6.66
C GLU A 416 -12.73 10.03 7.22
N TYR A 417 -13.49 11.08 7.57
CA TYR A 417 -12.97 12.38 7.99
C TYR A 417 -13.38 12.78 9.41
N VAL A 418 -14.16 11.96 10.12
CA VAL A 418 -14.62 12.24 11.48
C VAL A 418 -14.18 11.11 12.41
N THR A 419 -12.91 11.14 12.82
CA THR A 419 -12.41 10.43 14.00
C THR A 419 -11.82 11.39 15.02
#